data_AF-A0A940NS02-F1
#
_entry.id   AF-A0A940NS02-F1
#
_cell.length_a   1.000
_cell.length_b   1.000
_cell.length_c   1.000
_cell.angle_alpha   90.00
_cell.angle_beta   90.00
_cell.angle_gamma   90.00
#
_symmetry.space_group_name_H-M   'P 1'
#
loop_
_entity.id
_entity.type
_entity.pdbx_description
1 polymer ?
#
loop_
_entity_poly.entity_id
_entity_poly.type
_entity_poly.pdbx_seq_one_letter_code
_entity_poly.pdbx_strand_id
1 'polypeptide(L)'
;MSTNTKARKRPAARRGKKAAAPADQFRALAASAKEAVQTKNGRFFLGVIQFLVSLLSLLYFKGVVRLAYNSMFYRLDIPEDHRGFYCFLVTLACIFFGAVMLFTRRQIVTRLVIMFSMPFYLPIILFNYRHLVLLVPLLLMVVITYLASGTSEGPKTIFGAVFIMIYILGAFVFLTVQSILQPATEEKVIERGVTENGRYRYSVVQVLDQGDGNTYVSVEPNTADVTYKYCTWFAKGYAQEVYHERPLDKFDAKWSVQTRAEITKELIANNPNTTLTLDAEQMKLLGLNVGYAEDIKVCSLSRSQRHKLGYGSEKDPIDERFAKFFRVSLVDEDFTTSLDFDKMVEIGLTPTCELRLSRMSDDNLAALGVPEQNEVLTVGGKPVFREYVAVLERKFDPDRRELTAFLDANELPPVDPEGFDLDAIRREREATAVSSEEKKTTTRTTTTTEAEEDPLA
;
A
#
# COMPACT_ATOMS: atom_id res chain seq x y z
N MET A 1 72.53 66.31 47.62
CA MET A 1 71.59 65.97 48.72
C MET A 1 70.46 65.17 48.09
N SER A 2 70.52 63.83 48.01
CA SER A 2 70.33 62.88 49.12
C SER A 2 69.28 63.35 50.13
N THR A 3 68.08 62.78 50.07
CA THR A 3 67.62 61.88 51.13
C THR A 3 66.49 60.99 50.61
N ASN A 4 66.64 59.72 50.96
CA ASN A 4 65.83 58.57 50.66
C ASN A 4 65.07 58.22 51.94
N THR A 5 63.75 58.01 51.89
CA THR A 5 63.05 57.29 52.98
C THR A 5 61.87 56.47 52.44
N LYS A 6 62.11 55.16 52.37
CA LYS A 6 61.15 54.02 52.48
C LYS A 6 60.20 54.22 53.69
N ALA A 7 59.03 53.63 53.88
CA ALA A 7 58.11 52.76 53.13
C ALA A 7 56.84 52.56 54.01
N ARG A 8 55.65 52.31 53.44
CA ARG A 8 54.68 51.33 53.98
C ARG A 8 53.56 50.98 52.99
N LYS A 9 53.31 49.68 52.82
CA LYS A 9 52.32 49.02 51.94
C LYS A 9 50.87 49.21 52.40
N ARG A 10 49.93 49.29 51.45
CA ARG A 10 48.70 48.45 51.37
C ARG A 10 48.11 48.50 49.94
N PRO A 11 47.43 47.43 49.47
CA PRO A 11 47.19 47.17 48.05
C PRO A 11 45.86 47.77 47.57
N ALA A 12 45.87 48.45 46.43
CA ALA A 12 44.64 48.87 45.75
C ALA A 12 44.35 47.94 44.56
N ALA A 13 43.23 47.25 44.70
CA ALA A 13 42.49 46.43 43.75
C ALA A 13 42.91 46.48 42.27
N ARG A 14 43.32 45.31 41.78
CA ARG A 14 43.34 44.92 40.36
C ARG A 14 41.90 44.95 39.84
N ARG A 15 41.51 46.04 39.16
CA ARG A 15 40.19 46.18 38.53
C ARG A 15 40.11 45.16 37.37
N GLY A 16 39.12 44.28 37.45
CA GLY A 16 39.04 43.03 36.70
C GLY A 16 38.96 43.20 35.17
N LYS A 17 39.71 42.32 34.48
CA LYS A 17 39.35 41.85 33.14
C LYS A 17 38.01 41.14 33.25
N LYS A 18 36.92 41.80 32.86
CA LYS A 18 35.65 41.11 32.64
C LYS A 18 35.80 40.28 31.36
N ALA A 19 35.54 38.98 31.48
CA ALA A 19 35.31 38.09 30.36
C ALA A 19 34.20 38.69 29.49
N ALA A 20 34.54 39.15 28.28
CA ALA A 20 33.56 39.44 27.25
C ALA A 20 32.87 38.12 26.89
N ALA A 21 31.56 38.11 27.00
CA ALA A 21 30.73 36.92 26.96
C ALA A 21 30.77 36.25 25.58
N PRO A 22 30.54 34.92 25.48
CA PRO A 22 30.40 34.22 24.20
C PRO A 22 29.38 34.88 23.26
N ALA A 23 28.40 35.59 23.81
CA ALA A 23 27.44 36.39 23.04
C ALA A 23 28.07 37.54 22.24
N ASP A 24 29.13 38.19 22.74
CA ASP A 24 29.80 39.29 22.05
C ASP A 24 30.72 38.75 20.94
N GLN A 25 31.32 37.57 21.14
CA GLN A 25 32.02 36.85 20.08
C GLN A 25 31.06 36.41 18.96
N PHE A 26 29.89 35.89 19.30
CA PHE A 26 28.85 35.54 18.32
C PHE A 26 28.35 36.77 17.55
N ARG A 27 28.16 37.92 18.21
CA ARG A 27 27.78 39.16 17.55
C ARG A 27 28.86 39.69 16.61
N ALA A 28 30.13 39.62 17.00
CA ALA A 28 31.26 40.00 16.15
C ALA A 28 31.41 39.04 14.93
N LEU A 29 31.18 37.74 15.13
CA LEU A 29 31.18 36.75 14.06
C LEU A 29 30.00 36.95 13.09
N ALA A 30 28.82 37.29 13.60
CA ALA A 30 27.65 37.63 12.79
C ALA A 30 27.84 38.94 12.02
N ALA A 31 28.47 39.96 12.62
CA ALA A 31 28.77 41.23 11.97
C ALA A 31 29.81 41.07 10.84
N SER A 32 30.89 40.34 11.09
CA SER A 32 31.91 40.05 10.07
C SER A 32 31.38 39.15 8.95
N ALA A 33 30.53 38.16 9.26
CA ALA A 33 29.83 37.38 8.24
C ALA A 33 28.89 38.25 7.38
N LYS A 34 28.19 39.21 7.99
CA LYS A 34 27.31 40.16 7.28
C LYS A 34 28.10 41.06 6.32
N GLU A 35 29.27 41.53 6.72
CA GLU A 35 30.16 42.33 5.87
C GLU A 35 30.76 41.50 4.72
N ALA A 36 31.21 40.27 5.01
CA ALA A 36 31.72 39.35 3.99
C ALA A 36 30.66 39.02 2.92
N VAL A 37 29.40 38.83 3.33
CA VAL A 37 28.26 38.56 2.43
C VAL A 37 27.86 39.79 1.58
N GLN A 38 28.17 41.01 2.02
CA GLN A 38 27.85 42.22 1.25
C GLN A 38 28.77 42.44 0.04
N THR A 39 29.96 41.82 0.01
CA THR A 39 30.86 41.88 -1.15
C THR A 39 30.27 41.14 -2.36
N LYS A 40 30.63 41.56 -3.58
CA LYS A 40 30.16 40.92 -4.83
C LYS A 40 30.51 39.42 -4.88
N ASN A 41 31.70 39.06 -4.39
CA ASN A 41 32.17 37.68 -4.28
C ASN A 41 31.42 36.92 -3.16
N GLY A 42 31.08 37.58 -2.05
CA GLY A 42 30.27 37.00 -0.98
C GLY A 42 28.83 36.69 -1.40
N ARG A 43 28.19 37.56 -2.21
CA ARG A 43 26.87 37.30 -2.79
C ARG A 43 26.88 36.13 -3.78
N PHE A 44 27.92 36.04 -4.61
CA PHE A 44 28.11 34.91 -5.52
C PHE A 44 28.31 33.60 -4.75
N PHE A 45 29.20 33.60 -3.75
CA PHE A 45 29.45 32.44 -2.89
C PHE A 45 28.20 32.01 -2.11
N LEU A 46 27.42 32.94 -1.57
CA LEU A 46 26.14 32.66 -0.93
C LEU A 46 25.13 32.05 -1.93
N GLY A 47 25.12 32.52 -3.17
CA GLY A 47 24.31 31.95 -4.24
C GLY A 47 24.67 30.51 -4.56
N VAL A 48 25.97 30.19 -4.63
CA VAL A 48 26.47 28.82 -4.82
C VAL A 48 26.10 27.93 -3.63
N ILE A 49 26.27 28.41 -2.40
CA ILE A 49 25.86 27.67 -1.20
C ILE A 49 24.35 27.40 -1.23
N GLN A 50 23.53 28.40 -1.52
CA GLN A 50 22.08 28.24 -1.62
C GLN A 50 21.69 27.24 -2.70
N PHE A 51 22.40 27.24 -3.83
CA PHE A 51 22.19 26.25 -4.87
C PHE A 51 22.53 24.83 -4.40
N LEU A 52 23.70 24.63 -3.77
CA LEU A 52 24.08 23.33 -3.22
C LEU A 52 23.10 22.83 -2.15
N VAL A 53 22.67 23.72 -1.25
CA VAL A 53 21.67 23.41 -0.22
C VAL A 53 20.30 23.14 -0.85
N SER A 54 19.97 23.72 -2.02
CA SER A 54 18.71 23.46 -2.71
C SER A 54 18.61 22.02 -3.23
N LEU A 55 19.72 21.34 -3.49
CA LEU A 55 19.71 19.91 -3.85
C LEU A 55 19.18 19.04 -2.70
N LEU A 56 19.30 19.48 -1.44
CA LEU A 56 18.71 18.79 -0.30
C LEU A 56 17.17 18.77 -0.35
N SER A 57 16.54 19.72 -1.05
CA SER A 57 15.10 19.70 -1.29
C SER A 57 14.65 18.54 -2.20
N LEU A 58 15.54 18.02 -3.06
CA LEU A 58 15.24 16.82 -3.85
C LEU A 58 15.13 15.57 -2.98
N LEU A 59 15.91 15.51 -1.89
CA LEU A 59 15.78 14.43 -0.90
C LEU A 59 14.41 14.47 -0.23
N TYR A 60 13.93 15.68 0.11
CA TYR A 60 12.57 15.86 0.63
C TYR A 60 11.52 15.43 -0.39
N PHE A 61 11.65 15.85 -1.66
CA PHE A 61 10.73 15.46 -2.72
C PHE A 61 10.65 13.94 -2.87
N LYS A 62 11.81 13.26 -2.90
CA LYS A 62 11.88 11.79 -2.90
C LYS A 62 11.16 11.19 -1.69
N GLY A 63 11.30 11.80 -0.52
CA GLY A 63 10.59 11.41 0.71
C GLY A 63 9.07 11.54 0.58
N VAL A 64 8.57 12.65 0.02
CA VAL A 64 7.13 12.86 -0.22
C VAL A 64 6.58 11.87 -1.22
N VAL A 65 7.28 11.63 -2.34
CA VAL A 65 6.85 10.63 -3.34
C VAL A 65 6.81 9.23 -2.73
N ARG A 66 7.82 8.87 -1.93
CA ARG A 66 7.83 7.59 -1.21
C ARG A 66 6.71 7.49 -0.19
N LEU A 67 6.42 8.58 0.54
CA LEU A 67 5.33 8.62 1.51
C LEU A 67 3.97 8.50 0.82
N ALA A 68 3.79 9.14 -0.34
CA ALA A 68 2.60 9.03 -1.16
C ALA A 68 2.37 7.58 -1.64
N TYR A 69 3.42 6.93 -2.16
CA TYR A 69 3.37 5.51 -2.52
C TYR A 69 2.99 4.63 -1.31
N ASN A 70 3.67 4.83 -0.18
CA ASN A 70 3.37 4.10 1.04
C ASN A 70 1.93 4.33 1.51
N SER A 71 1.40 5.55 1.37
CA SER A 71 0.04 5.89 1.79
C SER A 71 -1.03 5.16 0.98
N MET A 72 -0.79 4.97 -0.32
CA MET A 72 -1.71 4.25 -1.21
C MET A 72 -1.69 2.75 -0.95
N PHE A 73 -0.50 2.20 -0.76
CA PHE A 73 -0.27 0.76 -0.81
C PHE A 73 0.00 0.13 0.57
N TYR A 74 0.07 0.89 1.63
CA TYR A 74 0.33 0.32 2.95
C TYR A 74 -0.63 0.89 3.98
N ARG A 75 -1.02 0.07 4.95
CA ARG A 75 -1.74 0.49 6.17
C ARG A 75 -0.68 0.97 7.16
N LEU A 76 -0.84 2.19 7.65
CA LEU A 76 0.09 2.78 8.61
C LEU A 76 -0.38 2.44 10.02
N ASP A 77 0.45 1.74 10.77
CA ASP A 77 0.23 1.52 12.19
C ASP A 77 1.28 2.27 13.02
N ILE A 78 0.81 2.98 14.02
CA ILE A 78 1.64 3.75 14.96
C ILE A 78 1.23 3.28 16.36
N PRO A 79 2.07 2.46 17.03
CA PRO A 79 1.79 2.01 18.38
C PRO A 79 1.48 3.18 19.32
N GLU A 80 0.48 3.02 20.19
CA GLU A 80 0.01 4.08 21.09
C GLU A 80 1.16 4.65 21.93
N ASP A 81 2.05 3.79 22.42
CA ASP A 81 3.24 4.13 23.22
C ASP A 81 4.22 5.07 22.51
N HIS A 82 4.25 5.04 21.17
CA HIS A 82 5.22 5.78 20.36
C HIS A 82 4.59 6.93 19.58
N ARG A 83 3.27 7.10 19.64
CA ARG A 83 2.52 8.13 18.90
C ARG A 83 3.05 9.54 19.15
N GLY A 84 3.36 9.88 20.40
CA GLY A 84 3.92 11.19 20.77
C GLY A 84 5.32 11.43 20.21
N PHE A 85 6.20 10.43 20.32
CA PHE A 85 7.57 10.53 19.80
C PHE A 85 7.60 10.59 18.26
N TYR A 86 6.74 9.81 17.60
CA TYR A 86 6.57 9.85 16.15
C TYR A 86 6.12 11.24 15.66
N CYS A 87 5.13 11.85 16.35
CA CYS A 87 4.68 13.22 16.08
C CYS A 87 5.85 14.21 16.14
N PHE A 88 6.65 14.12 17.20
CA PHE A 88 7.80 14.98 17.41
C PHE A 88 8.83 14.83 16.29
N LEU A 89 9.15 13.59 15.89
CA LEU A 89 10.12 13.30 14.84
C LEU A 89 9.65 13.86 13.48
N VAL A 90 8.39 13.61 13.10
CA VAL A 90 7.80 14.14 11.85
C VAL A 90 7.81 15.67 11.85
N THR A 91 7.44 16.29 12.98
CA THR A 91 7.44 17.74 13.13
C THR A 91 8.85 18.32 13.01
N LEU A 92 9.83 17.71 13.67
CA LEU A 92 11.23 18.12 13.59
C LEU A 92 11.77 18.04 12.16
N ALA A 93 11.46 16.96 11.45
CA ALA A 93 11.81 16.80 10.04
C ALA A 93 11.14 17.88 9.16
N CYS A 94 9.86 18.16 9.39
CA CYS A 94 9.13 19.20 8.67
C CYS A 94 9.73 20.60 8.91
N ILE A 95 10.11 20.92 10.14
CA ILE A 95 10.76 22.20 10.48
C ILE A 95 12.13 22.29 9.80
N PHE A 96 12.94 21.23 9.87
CA PHE A 96 14.27 21.20 9.26
C PHE A 96 14.20 21.40 7.74
N PHE A 97 13.41 20.58 7.04
CA PHE A 97 13.25 20.72 5.59
C PHE A 97 12.53 22.01 5.19
N GLY A 98 11.56 22.46 5.99
CA GLY A 98 10.90 23.75 5.82
C GLY A 98 11.91 24.91 5.89
N ALA A 99 12.79 24.93 6.88
CA ALA A 99 13.84 25.94 7.01
C ALA A 99 14.82 25.92 5.82
N VAL A 100 15.22 24.73 5.37
CA VAL A 100 16.07 24.56 4.17
C VAL A 100 15.38 25.12 2.93
N MET A 101 14.09 24.82 2.74
CA MET A 101 13.32 25.33 1.60
C MET A 101 13.10 26.84 1.67
N LEU A 102 12.87 27.40 2.85
CA LEU A 102 12.74 28.84 3.05
C LEU A 102 14.06 29.58 2.77
N PHE A 103 15.19 29.00 3.19
CA PHE A 103 16.52 29.54 2.90
C PHE A 103 16.83 29.52 1.39
N THR A 104 16.41 28.46 0.70
CA THR A 104 16.68 28.24 -0.73
C THR A 104 15.53 28.68 -1.65
N ARG A 105 14.51 29.37 -1.13
CA ARG A 105 13.25 29.71 -1.84
C ARG A 105 13.39 30.43 -3.20
N ARG A 106 14.54 31.09 -3.43
CA ARG A 106 14.82 31.80 -4.69
C ARG A 106 15.46 30.91 -5.76
N GLN A 107 15.97 29.75 -5.38
CA GLN A 107 16.57 28.79 -6.29
C GLN A 107 15.49 28.07 -7.11
N ILE A 108 15.79 27.79 -8.38
CA ILE A 108 14.85 27.15 -9.31
C ILE A 108 14.47 25.76 -8.82
N VAL A 109 15.45 24.97 -8.34
CA VAL A 109 15.24 23.60 -7.83
C VAL A 109 14.18 23.57 -6.74
N THR A 110 14.34 24.38 -5.70
CA THR A 110 13.38 24.43 -4.57
C THR A 110 11.98 24.87 -5.03
N ARG A 111 11.88 25.82 -5.97
CA ARG A 111 10.60 26.26 -6.52
C ARG A 111 9.88 25.13 -7.25
N LEU A 112 10.59 24.38 -8.08
CA LEU A 112 10.02 23.23 -8.80
C LEU A 112 9.62 22.13 -7.81
N VAL A 113 10.46 21.83 -6.82
CA VAL A 113 10.14 20.83 -5.77
C VAL A 113 8.85 21.18 -5.05
N ILE A 114 8.66 22.42 -4.60
CA ILE A 114 7.45 22.86 -3.89
C ILE A 114 6.21 22.76 -4.79
N MET A 115 6.34 23.06 -6.08
CA MET A 115 5.19 23.01 -7.00
C MET A 115 4.82 21.59 -7.40
N PHE A 116 5.81 20.73 -7.66
CA PHE A 116 5.56 19.35 -8.07
C PHE A 116 5.29 18.42 -6.89
N SER A 117 5.63 18.78 -5.65
CA SER A 117 5.28 17.98 -4.47
C SER A 117 3.78 18.01 -4.16
N MET A 118 3.07 19.09 -4.55
CA MET A 118 1.65 19.29 -4.27
C MET A 118 0.77 18.07 -4.63
N PRO A 119 0.74 17.58 -5.88
CA PRO A 119 -0.07 16.40 -6.25
C PRO A 119 0.15 15.17 -5.34
N PHE A 120 1.36 14.98 -4.84
CA PHE A 120 1.71 13.82 -4.01
C PHE A 120 1.19 13.93 -2.57
N TYR A 121 0.81 15.11 -2.09
CA TYR A 121 0.12 15.23 -0.80
C TYR A 121 -1.32 14.75 -0.85
N LEU A 122 -1.97 14.77 -2.02
CA LEU A 122 -3.34 14.28 -2.15
C LEU A 122 -3.49 12.84 -1.64
N PRO A 123 -2.76 11.82 -2.15
CA PRO A 123 -2.88 10.46 -1.62
C PRO A 123 -2.48 10.38 -0.13
N ILE A 124 -1.51 11.17 0.32
CA ILE A 124 -1.12 11.19 1.74
C ILE A 124 -2.29 11.64 2.62
N ILE A 125 -2.99 12.69 2.21
CA ILE A 125 -4.15 13.25 2.91
C ILE A 125 -5.33 12.28 2.86
N LEU A 126 -5.67 11.75 1.68
CA LEU A 126 -6.83 10.90 1.50
C LEU A 126 -6.72 9.58 2.25
N PHE A 127 -5.56 8.91 2.17
CA PHE A 127 -5.41 7.59 2.76
C PHE A 127 -5.04 7.63 4.25
N ASN A 128 -4.39 8.69 4.75
CA ASN A 128 -4.01 8.80 6.17
C ASN A 128 -4.83 9.83 6.96
N TYR A 129 -6.05 10.16 6.53
CA TYR A 129 -6.85 11.23 7.15
C TYR A 129 -7.11 11.04 8.66
N ARG A 130 -7.13 9.80 9.16
CA ARG A 130 -7.32 9.47 10.59
C ARG A 130 -6.03 9.59 11.42
N HIS A 131 -4.85 9.51 10.80
CA HIS A 131 -3.56 9.70 11.47
C HIS A 131 -3.14 11.19 11.47
N LEU A 132 -3.88 12.03 12.19
CA LEU A 132 -3.64 13.48 12.27
C LEU A 132 -2.21 13.85 12.72
N VAL A 133 -1.57 12.97 13.47
CA VAL A 133 -0.18 13.12 13.93
C VAL A 133 0.81 13.24 12.76
N LEU A 134 0.59 12.50 11.67
CA LEU A 134 1.39 12.61 10.45
C LEU A 134 0.94 13.82 9.62
N LEU A 135 -0.37 14.02 9.52
CA LEU A 135 -0.99 14.94 8.58
C LEU A 135 -0.76 16.42 8.93
N VAL A 136 -0.94 16.79 10.20
CA VAL A 136 -0.92 18.20 10.64
C VAL A 136 0.43 18.88 10.38
N PRO A 137 1.59 18.30 10.79
CA PRO A 137 2.89 18.94 10.52
C PRO A 137 3.19 19.06 9.03
N LEU A 138 2.76 18.05 8.26
CA LEU A 138 2.97 17.98 6.82
C LEU A 138 2.17 19.07 6.08
N LEU A 139 0.87 19.21 6.39
CA LEU A 139 0.00 20.25 5.81
C LEU A 139 0.50 21.66 6.15
N LEU A 140 0.87 21.90 7.41
CA LEU A 140 1.43 23.19 7.83
C LEU A 140 2.69 23.54 7.03
N MET A 141 3.59 22.56 6.88
CA MET A 141 4.83 22.74 6.12
C MET A 141 4.55 23.06 4.65
N VAL A 142 3.63 22.34 4.01
CA VAL A 142 3.25 22.58 2.61
C VAL A 142 2.69 23.99 2.43
N VAL A 143 1.76 24.41 3.27
CA VAL A 143 1.15 25.74 3.18
C VAL A 143 2.20 26.84 3.38
N ILE A 144 3.03 26.72 4.42
CA ILE A 144 4.08 27.71 4.72
C ILE A 144 5.09 27.81 3.57
N THR A 145 5.61 26.67 3.09
CA THR A 145 6.63 26.64 2.03
C THR A 145 6.07 27.09 0.68
N TYR A 146 4.80 26.77 0.39
CA TYR A 146 4.12 27.23 -0.81
C TYR A 146 3.91 28.74 -0.83
N LEU A 147 3.37 29.31 0.25
CA LEU A 147 3.14 30.76 0.36
C LEU A 147 4.46 31.54 0.34
N ALA A 148 5.46 31.05 1.08
CA ALA A 148 6.78 31.68 1.16
C ALA A 148 7.72 31.37 -0.02
N SER A 149 7.28 30.57 -0.99
CA SER A 149 8.03 30.25 -2.21
C SER A 149 8.46 31.51 -2.95
N GLY A 150 9.64 31.50 -3.56
CA GLY A 150 10.14 32.64 -4.33
C GLY A 150 9.55 32.78 -5.74
N THR A 151 8.57 31.95 -6.13
CA THR A 151 7.88 32.03 -7.43
C THR A 151 7.06 33.33 -7.55
N SER A 152 6.87 33.84 -8.75
CA SER A 152 5.98 34.98 -9.01
C SER A 152 4.52 34.64 -8.64
N GLU A 153 3.74 35.66 -8.30
CA GLU A 153 2.35 35.49 -7.82
C GLU A 153 1.46 34.77 -8.85
N GLY A 154 1.54 35.12 -10.14
CA GLY A 154 0.70 34.51 -11.19
C GLY A 154 0.71 32.97 -11.20
N PRO A 155 1.87 32.31 -11.40
CA PRO A 155 1.97 30.86 -11.33
C PRO A 155 1.50 30.27 -9.99
N LYS A 156 1.81 30.90 -8.84
CA LYS A 156 1.34 30.39 -7.54
C LYS A 156 -0.18 30.41 -7.45
N THR A 157 -0.84 31.45 -7.94
CA THR A 157 -2.30 31.52 -7.93
C THR A 157 -2.91 30.44 -8.84
N ILE A 158 -2.37 30.27 -10.05
CA ILE A 158 -2.87 29.29 -11.02
C ILE A 158 -2.72 27.86 -10.48
N PHE A 159 -1.50 27.48 -10.08
CA PHE A 159 -1.26 26.12 -9.58
C PHE A 159 -1.97 25.87 -8.25
N GLY A 160 -2.08 26.88 -7.39
CA GLY A 160 -2.83 26.77 -6.13
C GLY A 160 -4.31 26.46 -6.40
N ALA A 161 -4.93 27.19 -7.32
CA ALA A 161 -6.31 26.94 -7.72
C ALA A 161 -6.51 25.55 -8.34
N VAL A 162 -5.60 25.13 -9.24
CA VAL A 162 -5.63 23.81 -9.88
C VAL A 162 -5.50 22.70 -8.84
N PHE A 163 -4.55 22.79 -7.91
CA PHE A 163 -4.36 21.76 -6.88
C PHE A 163 -5.52 21.71 -5.89
N ILE A 164 -6.06 22.85 -5.47
CA ILE A 164 -7.26 22.89 -4.62
C ILE A 164 -8.44 22.20 -5.32
N MET A 165 -8.66 22.47 -6.62
CA MET A 165 -9.72 21.80 -7.39
C MET A 165 -9.48 20.28 -7.47
N ILE A 166 -8.25 19.85 -7.76
CA ILE A 166 -7.89 18.42 -7.78
C ILE A 166 -8.10 17.78 -6.41
N TYR A 167 -7.80 18.49 -5.32
CA TYR A 167 -7.98 17.96 -3.97
C TYR A 167 -9.44 17.81 -3.60
N ILE A 168 -10.27 18.80 -3.92
CA ILE A 168 -11.72 18.74 -3.68
C ILE A 168 -12.33 17.61 -4.50
N LEU A 169 -11.99 17.52 -5.80
CA LEU A 169 -12.49 16.46 -6.67
C LEU A 169 -12.01 15.07 -6.21
N GLY A 170 -10.73 14.93 -5.88
CA GLY A 170 -10.15 13.69 -5.40
C GLY A 170 -10.77 13.23 -4.08
N ALA A 171 -10.97 14.16 -3.13
CA ALA A 171 -11.67 13.87 -1.87
C ALA A 171 -13.13 13.49 -2.11
N PHE A 172 -13.83 14.19 -3.00
CA PHE A 172 -15.21 13.86 -3.35
C PHE A 172 -15.34 12.44 -3.93
N VAL A 173 -14.51 12.11 -4.93
CA VAL A 173 -14.50 10.77 -5.53
C VAL A 173 -14.14 9.72 -4.48
N PHE A 174 -13.09 9.95 -3.69
CA PHE A 174 -12.66 9.02 -2.65
C PHE A 174 -13.76 8.77 -1.61
N LEU A 175 -14.36 9.82 -1.06
CA LEU A 175 -15.44 9.70 -0.08
C LEU A 175 -16.69 9.05 -0.67
N THR A 176 -17.01 9.33 -1.93
CA THR A 176 -18.13 8.70 -2.63
C THR A 176 -17.90 7.21 -2.82
N VAL A 177 -16.71 6.82 -3.29
CA VAL A 177 -16.32 5.41 -3.45
C VAL A 177 -16.32 4.70 -2.10
N GLN A 178 -15.73 5.30 -1.06
CA GLN A 178 -15.74 4.74 0.30
C GLN A 178 -17.16 4.61 0.86
N SER A 179 -18.04 5.58 0.61
CA SER A 179 -19.44 5.53 1.08
C SER A 179 -20.28 4.51 0.31
N ILE A 180 -20.03 4.29 -0.98
CA ILE A 180 -20.77 3.31 -1.80
C ILE A 180 -20.28 1.89 -1.54
N LEU A 181 -18.96 1.72 -1.37
CA LEU A 181 -18.33 0.43 -1.15
C LEU A 181 -18.32 0.00 0.31
N GLN A 182 -18.76 0.84 1.25
CA GLN A 182 -18.93 0.45 2.64
C GLN A 182 -19.95 -0.68 2.73
N PRO A 183 -19.53 -1.90 3.12
CA PRO A 183 -20.47 -2.99 3.27
C PRO A 183 -21.43 -2.66 4.41
N ALA A 184 -22.70 -3.03 4.25
CA ALA A 184 -23.74 -2.83 5.27
C ALA A 184 -23.60 -3.82 6.45
N THR A 185 -22.44 -4.47 6.58
CA THR A 185 -22.17 -5.53 7.53
C THR A 185 -21.21 -5.05 8.61
N GLU A 186 -21.44 -5.48 9.84
CA GLU A 186 -20.53 -5.19 10.95
C GLU A 186 -19.45 -6.28 10.96
N GLU A 187 -18.18 -5.88 10.90
CA GLU A 187 -17.04 -6.79 10.91
C GLU A 187 -16.29 -6.69 12.24
N LYS A 188 -16.01 -7.84 12.87
CA LYS A 188 -15.16 -7.94 14.06
C LYS A 188 -14.05 -8.94 13.82
N VAL A 189 -12.81 -8.52 14.11
CA VAL A 189 -11.65 -9.42 14.06
C VAL A 189 -11.52 -10.10 15.41
N ILE A 190 -11.81 -11.41 15.50
CA ILE A 190 -11.71 -12.17 16.75
C ILE A 190 -10.24 -12.35 17.13
N GLU A 191 -9.46 -12.83 16.15
CA GLU A 191 -8.11 -13.29 16.38
C GLU A 191 -7.21 -12.78 15.26
N ARG A 192 -6.04 -12.30 15.65
CA ARG A 192 -4.97 -11.97 14.73
C ARG A 192 -3.69 -12.59 15.24
N GLY A 193 -3.02 -13.34 14.37
CA GLY A 193 -1.79 -14.02 14.71
C GLY A 193 -0.78 -13.97 13.58
N VAL A 194 0.46 -14.28 13.93
CA VAL A 194 1.55 -14.52 12.99
C VAL A 194 1.89 -16.01 13.11
N THR A 195 2.17 -16.65 11.99
CA THR A 195 2.52 -18.06 11.96
C THR A 195 3.88 -18.32 12.61
N GLU A 196 4.16 -19.57 12.98
CA GLU A 196 5.38 -19.93 13.73
C GLU A 196 6.67 -19.54 13.00
N ASN A 197 6.72 -19.71 11.68
CA ASN A 197 7.86 -19.29 10.85
C ASN A 197 7.85 -17.79 10.52
N GLY A 198 6.79 -17.06 10.90
CA GLY A 198 6.69 -15.62 10.70
C GLY A 198 6.45 -15.19 9.25
N ARG A 199 6.18 -16.12 8.33
CA ARG A 199 6.02 -15.83 6.89
C ARG A 199 4.63 -15.31 6.54
N TYR A 200 3.61 -15.75 7.28
CA TYR A 200 2.23 -15.34 7.07
C TYR A 200 1.64 -14.75 8.35
N ARG A 201 0.66 -13.88 8.16
CA ARG A 201 -0.25 -13.42 9.22
C ARG A 201 -1.66 -13.85 8.84
N TYR A 202 -2.46 -14.14 9.85
CA TYR A 202 -3.85 -14.50 9.66
C TYR A 202 -4.74 -13.64 10.53
N SER A 203 -5.96 -13.42 10.04
CA SER A 203 -7.03 -12.78 10.79
C SER A 203 -8.29 -13.60 10.64
N VAL A 204 -8.88 -13.97 11.79
CA VAL A 204 -10.20 -14.59 11.87
C VAL A 204 -11.20 -13.46 12.04
N VAL A 205 -12.11 -13.33 11.08
CA VAL A 205 -13.08 -12.23 11.02
C VAL A 205 -14.48 -12.81 11.07
N GLN A 206 -15.29 -12.26 11.96
CA GLN A 206 -16.73 -12.46 11.97
C GLN A 206 -17.40 -11.29 11.29
N VAL A 207 -18.40 -11.59 10.47
CA VAL A 207 -19.24 -10.58 9.82
C VAL A 207 -20.66 -10.84 10.21
N LEU A 208 -21.34 -9.82 10.75
CA LEU A 208 -22.77 -9.88 11.01
C LEU A 208 -23.53 -9.32 9.81
N ASP A 209 -24.35 -10.16 9.20
CA ASP A 209 -25.25 -9.81 8.10
C ASP A 209 -26.73 -10.10 8.45
N GLN A 210 -27.64 -9.75 7.54
CA GLN A 210 -29.08 -9.98 7.71
C GLN A 210 -29.46 -11.48 7.74
N GLY A 211 -28.56 -12.39 7.35
CA GLY A 211 -28.80 -13.81 7.13
C GLY A 211 -28.06 -14.75 8.08
N ASP A 212 -27.77 -14.29 9.31
CA ASP A 212 -27.11 -15.02 10.42
C ASP A 212 -25.57 -14.93 10.45
N GLY A 213 -24.99 -14.06 9.62
CA GLY A 213 -23.57 -13.73 9.62
C GLY A 213 -22.68 -14.86 9.09
N ASN A 214 -21.37 -14.60 9.06
CA ASN A 214 -20.37 -15.57 8.66
C ASN A 214 -19.09 -15.42 9.49
N THR A 215 -18.29 -16.49 9.51
CA THR A 215 -16.90 -16.44 9.98
C THR A 215 -16.00 -16.80 8.81
N TYR A 216 -14.99 -15.96 8.54
CA TYR A 216 -14.01 -16.23 7.51
C TYR A 216 -12.58 -16.04 8.03
N VAL A 217 -11.62 -16.71 7.39
CA VAL A 217 -10.19 -16.49 7.65
C VAL A 217 -9.54 -15.85 6.45
N SER A 218 -8.87 -14.74 6.72
CA SER A 218 -7.99 -14.09 5.77
C SER A 218 -6.53 -14.37 6.11
N VAL A 219 -5.73 -14.70 5.11
CA VAL A 219 -4.28 -14.89 5.19
C VAL A 219 -3.58 -13.85 4.33
N GLU A 220 -2.54 -13.24 4.89
CA GLU A 220 -1.71 -12.23 4.22
C GLU A 220 -0.22 -12.57 4.42
N PRO A 221 0.67 -12.19 3.48
CA PRO A 221 2.11 -12.34 3.64
C PRO A 221 2.62 -11.34 4.69
N ASN A 222 3.45 -11.81 5.61
CA ASN A 222 4.08 -10.98 6.65
C ASN A 222 5.46 -10.44 6.23
N THR A 223 5.98 -10.89 5.08
CA THR A 223 7.31 -10.51 4.57
C THR A 223 7.32 -9.22 3.74
N ALA A 224 6.14 -8.76 3.27
CA ALA A 224 6.01 -7.59 2.41
C ALA A 224 5.95 -6.25 3.17
N ASP A 225 5.91 -6.30 4.50
CA ASP A 225 5.75 -5.12 5.35
C ASP A 225 7.04 -4.30 5.48
N VAL A 226 6.87 -3.01 5.75
CA VAL A 226 8.00 -2.10 6.01
C VAL A 226 7.95 -1.64 7.47
N THR A 227 8.75 -2.30 8.30
CA THR A 227 8.84 -2.00 9.74
C THR A 227 9.93 -0.98 10.02
N TYR A 228 9.55 0.10 10.70
CA TYR A 228 10.48 1.06 11.30
C TYR A 228 10.37 1.00 12.83
N LYS A 229 11.35 1.60 13.53
CA LYS A 229 11.40 1.59 14.99
C LYS A 229 10.14 2.15 15.69
N TYR A 230 9.42 3.07 15.03
CA TYR A 230 8.29 3.79 15.62
C TYR A 230 6.99 3.70 14.82
N CYS A 231 7.00 3.00 13.68
CA CYS A 231 5.81 2.77 12.86
C CYS A 231 6.00 1.56 11.97
N THR A 232 4.90 0.89 11.65
CA THR A 232 4.89 -0.27 10.74
C THR A 232 3.96 0.04 9.58
N TRP A 233 4.41 -0.26 8.38
CA TRP A 233 3.60 -0.15 7.17
C TRP A 233 3.25 -1.55 6.69
N PHE A 234 1.99 -1.94 6.88
CA PHE A 234 1.48 -3.26 6.47
C PHE A 234 1.04 -3.25 5.02
N ALA A 235 1.53 -4.18 4.21
CA ALA A 235 1.23 -4.20 2.79
C ALA A 235 -0.25 -4.56 2.50
N LYS A 236 -0.92 -3.76 1.67
CA LYS A 236 -2.32 -3.96 1.26
C LYS A 236 -2.49 -4.81 0.00
N GLY A 237 -3.68 -5.37 -0.24
CA GLY A 237 -3.99 -6.04 -1.51
C GLY A 237 -3.41 -7.44 -1.66
N TYR A 238 -3.04 -8.06 -0.54
CA TYR A 238 -2.62 -9.45 -0.46
C TYR A 238 -3.55 -10.28 0.43
N ALA A 239 -4.65 -9.70 0.90
CA ALA A 239 -5.63 -10.40 1.73
C ALA A 239 -6.31 -11.48 0.91
N GLN A 240 -6.17 -12.73 1.33
CA GLN A 240 -6.86 -13.84 0.71
C GLN A 240 -7.77 -14.54 1.70
N GLU A 241 -9.06 -14.59 1.36
CA GLU A 241 -10.02 -15.44 2.05
C GLU A 241 -9.73 -16.91 1.72
N VAL A 242 -9.37 -17.68 2.76
CA VAL A 242 -9.01 -19.11 2.63
C VAL A 242 -10.08 -20.04 3.20
N TYR A 243 -10.95 -19.51 4.05
CA TYR A 243 -12.02 -20.24 4.68
C TYR A 243 -13.24 -19.35 4.87
N HIS A 244 -14.42 -19.91 4.66
CA HIS A 244 -15.71 -19.24 4.83
C HIS A 244 -16.71 -20.24 5.41
N GLU A 245 -17.36 -19.89 6.51
CA GLU A 245 -18.40 -20.69 7.13
C GLU A 245 -19.62 -19.85 7.50
N ARG A 246 -20.80 -20.46 7.27
CA ARG A 246 -22.11 -19.94 7.65
C ARG A 246 -22.91 -21.03 8.36
N PRO A 247 -23.66 -20.73 9.43
CA PRO A 247 -23.79 -19.42 10.11
C PRO A 247 -22.56 -19.09 10.98
N LEU A 248 -22.60 -17.98 11.74
CA LEU A 248 -21.59 -17.67 12.75
C LEU A 248 -21.40 -18.82 13.74
N ASP A 249 -20.19 -19.39 13.81
CA ASP A 249 -19.81 -20.42 14.79
C ASP A 249 -18.43 -20.14 15.39
N LYS A 250 -18.13 -20.82 16.51
CA LYS A 250 -16.83 -20.80 17.17
C LYS A 250 -15.78 -21.46 16.27
N PHE A 251 -14.75 -20.69 16.00
CA PHE A 251 -13.71 -21.07 15.05
C PHE A 251 -12.46 -21.62 15.78
N ASP A 252 -12.09 -22.88 15.53
CA ASP A 252 -10.85 -23.51 16.00
C ASP A 252 -9.90 -23.72 14.82
N ALA A 253 -8.98 -22.76 14.63
CA ALA A 253 -7.88 -22.87 13.68
C ALA A 253 -6.64 -23.44 14.33
N LYS A 254 -5.99 -24.39 13.64
CA LYS A 254 -4.68 -24.90 14.04
C LYS A 254 -3.70 -24.78 12.90
N TRP A 255 -2.63 -24.06 13.18
CA TRP A 255 -1.44 -24.04 12.36
C TRP A 255 -0.58 -25.25 12.69
N SER A 256 -0.09 -25.90 11.64
CA SER A 256 0.86 -27.00 11.75
C SER A 256 1.95 -26.85 10.71
N VAL A 257 3.14 -27.36 11.03
CA VAL A 257 4.25 -27.43 10.08
C VAL A 257 4.29 -28.83 9.51
N GLN A 258 4.27 -28.92 8.18
CA GLN A 258 4.38 -30.18 7.44
C GLN A 258 5.52 -30.11 6.44
N THR A 259 6.13 -31.26 6.15
CA THR A 259 7.20 -31.31 5.15
C THR A 259 6.65 -31.28 3.73
N ARG A 260 7.46 -30.79 2.80
CA ARG A 260 7.14 -30.77 1.36
C ARG A 260 6.75 -32.14 0.82
N ALA A 261 7.45 -33.18 1.25
CA ALA A 261 7.19 -34.56 0.85
C ALA A 261 5.85 -35.08 1.36
N GLU A 262 5.50 -34.79 2.62
CA GLU A 262 4.20 -35.15 3.21
C GLU A 262 3.06 -34.47 2.47
N ILE A 263 3.14 -33.15 2.24
CA ILE A 263 2.12 -32.39 1.51
C ILE A 263 1.95 -32.92 0.09
N THR A 264 3.04 -33.19 -0.61
CA THR A 264 2.99 -33.72 -1.99
C THR A 264 2.29 -35.08 -2.01
N LYS A 265 2.60 -35.95 -1.05
CA LYS A 265 1.97 -37.27 -0.91
C LYS A 265 0.47 -37.15 -0.62
N GLU A 266 0.07 -36.25 0.28
CA GLU A 266 -1.34 -35.98 0.59
C GLU A 266 -2.11 -35.44 -0.62
N LEU A 267 -1.55 -34.48 -1.35
CA LEU A 267 -2.19 -33.89 -2.52
C LEU A 267 -2.40 -34.92 -3.63
N ILE A 268 -1.40 -35.76 -3.90
CA ILE A 268 -1.50 -36.82 -4.90
C ILE A 268 -2.48 -37.92 -4.47
N ALA A 269 -2.50 -38.27 -3.18
CA ALA A 269 -3.43 -39.27 -2.66
C ALA A 269 -4.90 -38.81 -2.77
N ASN A 270 -5.16 -37.52 -2.50
CA ASN A 270 -6.49 -36.94 -2.61
C ASN A 270 -6.91 -36.69 -4.07
N ASN A 271 -5.98 -36.22 -4.91
CA ASN A 271 -6.22 -36.00 -6.34
C ASN A 271 -4.96 -36.31 -7.19
N PRO A 272 -4.89 -37.51 -7.81
CA PRO A 272 -3.72 -37.92 -8.59
C PRO A 272 -3.52 -37.15 -9.89
N ASN A 273 -4.57 -36.45 -10.36
CA ASN A 273 -4.54 -35.66 -11.59
C ASN A 273 -4.29 -34.16 -11.33
N THR A 274 -3.82 -33.78 -10.14
CA THR A 274 -3.47 -32.39 -9.83
C THR A 274 -2.42 -31.87 -10.82
N THR A 275 -2.81 -30.87 -11.60
CA THR A 275 -1.96 -30.15 -12.56
C THR A 275 -1.62 -28.77 -12.02
N LEU A 276 -0.45 -28.28 -12.40
CA LEU A 276 0.04 -26.96 -12.06
C LEU A 276 0.36 -26.20 -13.34
N THR A 277 -0.19 -25.00 -13.48
CA THR A 277 0.12 -24.12 -14.60
C THR A 277 1.36 -23.32 -14.28
N LEU A 278 2.47 -23.66 -14.94
CA LEU A 278 3.74 -22.98 -14.80
C LEU A 278 3.75 -21.73 -15.68
N ASP A 279 4.22 -20.62 -15.13
CA ASP A 279 4.47 -19.41 -15.89
C ASP A 279 5.83 -19.44 -16.62
N ALA A 280 6.09 -18.40 -17.42
CA ALA A 280 7.31 -18.26 -18.20
C ALA A 280 8.60 -18.28 -17.34
N GLU A 281 8.57 -17.73 -16.11
CA GLU A 281 9.73 -17.70 -15.22
C GLU A 281 9.97 -19.07 -14.60
N GLN A 282 8.91 -19.73 -14.12
CA GLN A 282 8.93 -21.08 -13.57
C GLN A 282 9.38 -22.10 -14.64
N MET A 283 8.93 -21.94 -15.88
CA MET A 283 9.38 -22.78 -17.00
C MET A 283 10.88 -22.61 -17.26
N LYS A 284 11.42 -21.39 -17.19
CA LYS A 284 12.87 -21.16 -17.32
C LYS A 284 13.66 -21.78 -16.17
N LEU A 285 13.17 -21.65 -14.93
CA LEU A 285 13.81 -22.21 -13.74
C LEU A 285 13.93 -23.74 -13.84
N LEU A 286 12.91 -24.40 -14.39
CA LEU A 286 12.89 -25.85 -14.58
C LEU A 286 13.53 -26.33 -15.91
N GLY A 287 14.03 -25.41 -16.74
CA GLY A 287 14.59 -25.74 -18.06
C GLY A 287 13.55 -26.25 -19.08
N LEU A 288 12.25 -26.03 -18.82
CA LEU A 288 11.14 -26.44 -19.68
C LEU A 288 10.90 -25.48 -20.85
N ASN A 289 11.64 -24.37 -20.90
CA ASN A 289 11.62 -23.44 -22.03
C ASN A 289 12.34 -24.02 -23.27
N VAL A 290 13.29 -24.93 -23.09
CA VAL A 290 14.08 -25.49 -24.19
C VAL A 290 13.22 -26.48 -24.97
N GLY A 291 12.96 -26.17 -26.24
CA GLY A 291 12.12 -27.00 -27.12
C GLY A 291 10.61 -26.78 -26.92
N TYR A 292 10.21 -25.80 -26.09
CA TYR A 292 8.82 -25.37 -26.02
C TYR A 292 8.44 -24.63 -27.30
N ALA A 293 7.37 -25.10 -27.93
CA ALA A 293 6.75 -24.46 -29.07
C ALA A 293 5.23 -24.60 -28.95
N GLU A 294 4.51 -23.51 -29.24
CA GLU A 294 3.06 -23.50 -29.27
C GLU A 294 2.57 -22.99 -30.63
N ASP A 295 1.61 -23.70 -31.21
CA ASP A 295 0.97 -23.30 -32.46
C ASP A 295 -0.15 -22.31 -32.17
N ILE A 296 0.08 -21.05 -32.54
CA ILE A 296 -0.84 -19.96 -32.28
C ILE A 296 -1.46 -19.49 -33.59
N LYS A 297 -2.78 -19.28 -33.58
CA LYS A 297 -3.49 -18.62 -34.68
C LYS A 297 -3.06 -17.16 -34.75
N VAL A 298 -2.50 -16.72 -35.88
CA VAL A 298 -1.98 -15.35 -36.01
C VAL A 298 -3.06 -14.29 -35.78
N CYS A 299 -4.31 -14.58 -36.16
CA CYS A 299 -5.43 -13.65 -35.95
C CYS A 299 -5.88 -13.49 -34.49
N SER A 300 -5.50 -14.39 -33.57
CA SER A 300 -5.77 -14.19 -32.13
C SER A 300 -4.79 -13.19 -31.48
N LEU A 301 -3.68 -12.88 -32.15
CA LEU A 301 -2.70 -11.92 -31.68
C LEU A 301 -3.14 -10.48 -31.95
N SER A 302 -2.74 -9.56 -31.06
CA SER A 302 -2.94 -8.13 -31.28
C SER A 302 -2.20 -7.64 -32.53
N ARG A 303 -2.67 -6.54 -33.13
CA ARG A 303 -2.04 -5.96 -34.34
C ARG A 303 -0.54 -5.72 -34.17
N SER A 304 -0.15 -5.18 -33.01
CA SER A 304 1.27 -4.94 -32.66
C SER A 304 2.09 -6.23 -32.63
N GLN A 305 1.54 -7.30 -32.02
CA GLN A 305 2.18 -8.62 -31.97
C GLN A 305 2.34 -9.24 -33.36
N ARG A 306 1.28 -9.18 -34.20
CA ARG A 306 1.34 -9.69 -35.58
C ARG A 306 2.41 -8.97 -36.40
N HIS A 307 2.45 -7.64 -36.31
CA HIS A 307 3.43 -6.84 -37.04
C HIS A 307 4.87 -7.13 -36.61
N LYS A 308 5.13 -7.38 -35.31
CA LYS A 308 6.45 -7.84 -34.82
C LYS A 308 6.87 -9.17 -35.44
N LEU A 309 5.92 -10.08 -35.66
CA LEU A 309 6.15 -11.36 -36.34
C LEU A 309 6.24 -11.24 -37.87
N GLY A 310 6.00 -10.05 -38.43
CA GLY A 310 5.96 -9.83 -39.87
C GLY A 310 4.68 -10.32 -40.54
N TYR A 311 3.58 -10.46 -39.80
CA TYR A 311 2.27 -10.86 -40.33
C TYR A 311 1.20 -9.74 -40.20
N GLY A 312 0.23 -9.75 -41.11
CA GLY A 312 -0.93 -8.85 -41.11
C GLY A 312 -2.20 -9.60 -41.50
N SER A 313 -3.36 -9.12 -41.07
CA SER A 313 -4.64 -9.76 -41.44
C SER A 313 -5.11 -9.28 -42.81
N GLU A 314 -5.51 -10.20 -43.68
CA GLU A 314 -6.06 -9.86 -45.01
C GLU A 314 -7.37 -9.06 -44.94
N LYS A 315 -8.17 -9.26 -43.87
CA LYS A 315 -9.45 -8.56 -43.69
C LYS A 315 -9.32 -7.17 -43.07
N ASP A 316 -8.13 -6.80 -42.58
CA ASP A 316 -7.91 -5.50 -41.93
C ASP A 316 -7.36 -4.48 -42.94
N PRO A 317 -8.14 -3.43 -43.31
CA PRO A 317 -7.70 -2.44 -44.31
C PRO A 317 -6.47 -1.64 -43.86
N ILE A 318 -6.15 -1.63 -42.56
CA ILE A 318 -4.93 -1.01 -42.04
C ILE A 318 -3.72 -1.91 -42.31
N ASP A 319 -3.85 -3.21 -42.08
CA ASP A 319 -2.78 -4.19 -42.33
C ASP A 319 -2.48 -4.29 -43.83
N GLU A 320 -3.47 -4.17 -44.71
CA GLU A 320 -3.29 -4.14 -46.17
C GLU A 320 -2.46 -2.92 -46.64
N ARG A 321 -2.68 -1.75 -46.02
CA ARG A 321 -1.85 -0.56 -46.27
C ARG A 321 -0.47 -0.72 -45.68
N PHE A 322 -0.36 -1.31 -44.50
CA PHE A 322 0.91 -1.51 -43.80
C PHE A 322 1.81 -2.48 -44.59
N ALA A 323 1.25 -3.56 -45.15
CA ALA A 323 1.96 -4.52 -46.00
C ALA A 323 2.52 -3.89 -47.30
N LYS A 324 1.93 -2.80 -47.81
CA LYS A 324 2.46 -2.08 -48.98
C LYS A 324 3.75 -1.30 -48.68
N PHE A 325 3.96 -0.90 -47.43
CA PHE A 325 5.11 -0.09 -47.01
C PHE A 325 6.13 -0.85 -46.15
N PHE A 326 5.74 -1.96 -45.53
CA PHE A 326 6.57 -2.78 -44.66
C PHE A 326 6.60 -4.23 -45.14
N ARG A 327 7.64 -5.00 -44.77
CA ARG A 327 7.75 -6.44 -45.07
C ARG A 327 6.81 -7.25 -44.18
N VAL A 328 5.50 -7.09 -44.39
CA VAL A 328 4.45 -7.79 -43.65
C VAL A 328 3.67 -8.68 -44.61
N SER A 329 3.60 -9.97 -44.30
CA SER A 329 2.86 -10.97 -45.09
C SER A 329 1.40 -11.00 -44.63
N LEU A 330 0.47 -10.80 -45.56
CA LEU A 330 -0.96 -10.94 -45.28
C LEU A 330 -1.31 -12.42 -45.16
N VAL A 331 -1.99 -12.79 -44.08
CA VAL A 331 -2.38 -14.17 -43.78
C VAL A 331 -3.88 -14.27 -43.50
N ASP A 332 -4.42 -15.45 -43.80
CA ASP A 332 -5.83 -15.80 -43.57
C ASP A 332 -6.12 -16.01 -42.07
N GLU A 333 -7.40 -16.02 -41.68
CA GLU A 333 -7.87 -16.13 -40.29
C GLU A 333 -7.46 -17.41 -39.58
N ASP A 334 -7.35 -18.50 -40.33
CA ASP A 334 -6.97 -19.81 -39.79
C ASP A 334 -5.48 -20.10 -39.88
N PHE A 335 -4.66 -19.15 -40.34
CA PHE A 335 -3.22 -19.34 -40.40
C PHE A 335 -2.61 -19.47 -38.99
N THR A 336 -2.00 -20.62 -38.73
CA THR A 336 -1.25 -20.90 -37.50
C THR A 336 0.25 -20.76 -37.75
N THR A 337 0.96 -20.25 -36.75
CA THR A 337 2.42 -20.25 -36.72
C THR A 337 2.90 -20.88 -35.43
N SER A 338 3.94 -21.71 -35.53
CA SER A 338 4.62 -22.25 -34.36
C SER A 338 5.57 -21.21 -33.81
N LEU A 339 5.39 -20.82 -32.56
CA LEU A 339 6.25 -19.86 -31.87
C LEU A 339 7.06 -20.59 -30.80
N ASP A 340 8.37 -20.38 -30.83
CA ASP A 340 9.24 -20.80 -29.74
C ASP A 340 9.06 -19.88 -28.53
N PHE A 341 9.50 -20.37 -27.37
CA PHE A 341 9.40 -19.67 -26.09
C PHE A 341 9.95 -18.23 -26.16
N ASP A 342 11.13 -18.03 -26.76
CA ASP A 342 11.80 -16.73 -26.78
C ASP A 342 11.05 -15.71 -27.64
N LYS A 343 10.55 -16.12 -28.82
CA LYS A 343 9.71 -15.27 -29.66
C LYS A 343 8.40 -14.91 -28.99
N MET A 344 7.78 -15.85 -28.26
CA MET A 344 6.55 -15.56 -27.51
C MET A 344 6.78 -14.44 -26.49
N VAL A 345 7.88 -14.53 -25.73
CA VAL A 345 8.24 -13.49 -24.75
C VAL A 345 8.56 -12.16 -25.44
N GLU A 346 9.27 -12.16 -26.58
CA GLU A 346 9.63 -10.93 -27.32
C GLU A 346 8.39 -10.14 -27.81
N ILE A 347 7.36 -10.85 -28.25
CA ILE A 347 6.10 -10.23 -28.69
C ILE A 347 5.18 -9.89 -27.51
N GLY A 348 5.56 -10.25 -26.28
CA GLY A 348 4.80 -9.96 -25.06
C GLY A 348 3.66 -10.94 -24.79
N LEU A 349 3.79 -12.18 -25.26
CA LEU A 349 2.97 -13.30 -24.78
C LEU A 349 3.59 -13.89 -23.52
N THR A 350 2.74 -14.49 -22.68
CA THR A 350 3.12 -15.20 -21.47
C THR A 350 2.95 -16.70 -21.71
N PRO A 351 3.99 -17.43 -22.18
CA PRO A 351 3.90 -18.87 -22.36
C PRO A 351 3.60 -19.55 -21.02
N THR A 352 2.73 -20.55 -21.07
CA THR A 352 2.37 -21.37 -19.89
C THR A 352 2.48 -22.86 -20.23
N CYS A 353 2.75 -23.66 -19.20
CA CYS A 353 2.85 -25.11 -19.35
C CYS A 353 2.13 -25.80 -18.19
N GLU A 354 1.21 -26.71 -18.50
CA GLU A 354 0.57 -27.54 -17.48
C GLU A 354 1.44 -28.76 -17.18
N LEU A 355 1.87 -28.88 -15.92
CA LEU A 355 2.63 -30.02 -15.46
C LEU A 355 1.91 -30.72 -14.31
N ARG A 356 1.80 -32.05 -14.37
CA ARG A 356 1.24 -32.85 -13.28
C ARG A 356 2.16 -32.83 -12.08
N LEU A 357 1.60 -32.64 -10.89
CA LEU A 357 2.35 -32.63 -9.63
C LEU A 357 3.12 -33.94 -9.41
N SER A 358 2.55 -35.07 -9.83
CA SER A 358 3.19 -36.39 -9.76
C SER A 358 4.44 -36.55 -10.62
N ARG A 359 4.69 -35.63 -11.57
CA ARG A 359 5.91 -35.58 -12.38
C ARG A 359 6.96 -34.62 -11.84
N MET A 360 6.65 -33.86 -10.79
CA MET A 360 7.61 -32.96 -10.17
C MET A 360 8.47 -33.72 -9.15
N SER A 361 9.80 -33.60 -9.27
CA SER A 361 10.72 -34.03 -8.22
C SER A 361 10.71 -33.03 -7.08
N ASP A 362 11.21 -33.47 -5.93
CA ASP A 362 11.42 -32.63 -4.76
C ASP A 362 12.37 -31.46 -5.06
N ASP A 363 13.42 -31.71 -5.86
CA ASP A 363 14.34 -30.68 -6.35
C ASP A 363 13.66 -29.64 -7.25
N ASN A 364 12.73 -30.06 -8.11
CA ASN A 364 11.97 -29.14 -8.95
C ASN A 364 11.12 -28.21 -8.08
N LEU A 365 10.45 -28.75 -7.06
CA LEU A 365 9.66 -27.95 -6.13
C LEU A 365 10.54 -26.99 -5.32
N ALA A 366 11.76 -27.42 -4.94
CA ALA A 366 12.75 -26.55 -4.31
C ALA A 366 13.17 -25.40 -5.22
N ALA A 367 13.42 -25.69 -6.51
CA ALA A 367 13.79 -24.70 -7.51
C ALA A 367 12.67 -23.67 -7.76
N LEU A 368 11.41 -24.07 -7.59
CA LEU A 368 10.24 -23.18 -7.63
C LEU A 368 10.06 -22.35 -6.35
N GLY A 369 10.94 -22.50 -5.35
CA GLY A 369 10.92 -21.73 -4.11
C GLY A 369 10.07 -22.33 -2.98
N VAL A 370 9.54 -23.54 -3.15
CA VAL A 370 8.76 -24.21 -2.09
C VAL A 370 9.69 -24.64 -0.95
N PRO A 371 9.49 -24.15 0.29
CA PRO A 371 10.35 -24.49 1.41
C PRO A 371 10.22 -25.97 1.80
N GLU A 372 11.21 -26.50 2.51
CA GLU A 372 11.17 -27.89 3.01
C GLU A 372 10.07 -28.06 4.07
N GLN A 373 9.97 -27.10 4.99
CA GLN A 373 8.93 -27.01 6.01
C GLN A 373 7.91 -25.95 5.60
N ASN A 374 6.66 -26.36 5.49
CA ASN A 374 5.56 -25.53 5.01
C ASN A 374 4.49 -25.41 6.10
N GLU A 375 3.88 -24.23 6.17
CA GLU A 375 2.79 -23.98 7.09
C GLU A 375 1.44 -24.38 6.48
N VAL A 376 0.66 -25.12 7.27
CA VAL A 376 -0.67 -25.59 6.88
C VAL A 376 -1.67 -25.14 7.94
N LEU A 377 -2.68 -24.41 7.49
CA LEU A 377 -3.83 -24.04 8.30
C LEU A 377 -4.90 -25.12 8.18
N THR A 378 -5.33 -25.64 9.32
CA THR A 378 -6.43 -26.60 9.40
C THR A 378 -7.59 -26.02 10.19
N VAL A 379 -8.80 -26.23 9.69
CA VAL A 379 -10.06 -25.87 10.34
C VAL A 379 -10.94 -27.12 10.37
N GLY A 380 -11.42 -27.50 11.57
CA GLY A 380 -12.20 -28.73 11.73
C GLY A 380 -11.48 -30.00 11.23
N GLY A 381 -10.14 -30.01 11.30
CA GLY A 381 -9.30 -31.10 10.80
C GLY A 381 -9.10 -31.15 9.28
N LYS A 382 -9.66 -30.19 8.52
CA LYS A 382 -9.45 -30.09 7.07
C LYS A 382 -8.45 -28.98 6.75
N PRO A 383 -7.48 -29.20 5.84
CA PRO A 383 -6.55 -28.17 5.41
C PRO A 383 -7.26 -27.15 4.53
N VAL A 384 -7.23 -25.89 4.93
CA VAL A 384 -7.86 -24.76 4.22
C VAL A 384 -6.84 -23.85 3.55
N PHE A 385 -5.61 -23.81 4.07
CA PHE A 385 -4.50 -23.10 3.46
C PHE A 385 -3.22 -23.94 3.56
N ARG A 386 -2.43 -23.94 2.49
CA ARG A 386 -1.11 -24.56 2.42
C ARG A 386 -0.15 -23.57 1.79
N GLU A 387 0.90 -23.22 2.51
CA GLU A 387 2.00 -22.40 1.98
C GLU A 387 2.57 -22.99 0.69
N TYR A 388 2.75 -24.31 0.66
CA TYR A 388 3.18 -25.06 -0.52
C TYR A 388 2.43 -24.65 -1.79
N VAL A 389 1.09 -24.60 -1.70
CA VAL A 389 0.24 -24.26 -2.85
C VAL A 389 0.31 -22.75 -3.12
N ALA A 390 0.36 -21.93 -2.07
CA ALA A 390 0.45 -20.48 -2.23
C ALA A 390 1.72 -20.03 -2.96
N VAL A 391 2.86 -20.70 -2.71
CA VAL A 391 4.13 -20.45 -3.41
C VAL A 391 4.05 -20.89 -4.87
N LEU A 392 3.57 -22.12 -5.13
CA LEU A 392 3.50 -22.64 -6.50
C LEU A 392 2.56 -21.83 -7.40
N GLU A 393 1.42 -21.40 -6.85
CA GLU A 393 0.46 -20.56 -7.54
C GLU A 393 0.85 -19.07 -7.53
N ARG A 394 1.98 -18.69 -6.91
CA ARG A 394 2.45 -17.30 -6.77
C ARG A 394 1.36 -16.37 -6.23
N LYS A 395 0.59 -16.85 -5.25
CA LYS A 395 -0.63 -16.16 -4.77
C LYS A 395 -0.36 -14.77 -4.20
N PHE A 396 0.79 -14.60 -3.56
CA PHE A 396 1.15 -13.36 -2.86
C PHE A 396 2.26 -12.56 -3.56
N ASP A 397 2.44 -12.78 -4.86
CA ASP A 397 3.46 -12.09 -5.63
C ASP A 397 3.14 -10.61 -5.84
N PRO A 398 4.16 -9.71 -5.82
CA PRO A 398 3.94 -8.28 -5.99
C PRO A 398 3.20 -7.89 -7.28
N ASP A 399 3.38 -8.67 -8.35
CA ASP A 399 2.76 -8.43 -9.65
C ASP A 399 1.28 -8.83 -9.69
N ARG A 400 0.84 -9.69 -8.77
CA ARG A 400 -0.56 -10.12 -8.63
C ARG A 400 -1.34 -9.30 -7.62
N ARG A 401 -0.69 -8.33 -7.01
CA ARG A 401 -1.31 -7.41 -6.07
C ARG A 401 -2.48 -6.70 -6.72
N GLU A 402 -3.64 -6.76 -6.07
CA GLU A 402 -4.84 -6.15 -6.61
C GLU A 402 -4.66 -4.64 -6.78
N LEU A 403 -5.00 -4.12 -7.97
CA LEU A 403 -4.98 -2.68 -8.23
C LEU A 403 -5.98 -1.92 -7.34
N THR A 404 -7.02 -2.59 -6.86
CA THR A 404 -8.01 -2.09 -5.89
C THR A 404 -7.48 -2.00 -4.47
N ALA A 405 -6.27 -2.51 -4.18
CA ALA A 405 -5.69 -2.51 -2.83
C ALA A 405 -5.67 -1.15 -2.14
N PHE A 406 -5.60 -0.05 -2.90
CA PHE A 406 -5.63 1.29 -2.32
C PHE A 406 -7.00 1.64 -1.71
N LEU A 407 -8.08 0.99 -2.16
CA LEU A 407 -9.43 1.19 -1.63
C LEU A 407 -9.63 0.57 -0.24
N ASP A 408 -8.82 -0.44 0.13
CA ASP A 408 -8.85 -1.03 1.46
C ASP A 408 -8.69 0.05 2.53
N ALA A 409 -9.40 -0.12 3.65
CA ALA A 409 -9.21 0.73 4.82
C ALA A 409 -7.72 0.79 5.22
N ASN A 410 -7.25 1.99 5.58
CA ASN A 410 -5.87 2.21 6.05
C ASN A 410 -5.66 1.78 7.51
N GLU A 411 -6.71 1.34 8.20
CA GLU A 411 -6.67 0.96 9.61
C GLU A 411 -6.48 -0.54 9.78
N LEU A 412 -5.81 -0.93 10.86
CA LEU A 412 -5.97 -2.27 11.39
C LEU A 412 -7.19 -2.29 12.31
N PRO A 413 -8.21 -3.12 12.04
CA PRO A 413 -9.31 -3.30 12.97
C PRO A 413 -8.77 -3.74 14.34
N PRO A 414 -9.32 -3.24 15.46
CA PRO A 414 -8.99 -3.75 16.78
C PRO A 414 -9.36 -5.23 16.86
N VAL A 415 -8.60 -5.98 17.64
CA VAL A 415 -8.89 -7.40 17.91
C VAL A 415 -9.89 -7.44 19.06
N ASP A 416 -11.06 -8.01 18.80
CA ASP A 416 -12.13 -8.22 19.78
C ASP A 416 -12.30 -9.73 20.02
N PRO A 417 -11.58 -10.31 21.00
CA PRO A 417 -11.53 -11.75 21.20
C PRO A 417 -12.86 -12.37 21.63
N GLU A 418 -13.81 -11.55 22.12
CA GLU A 418 -15.16 -12.00 22.46
C GLU A 418 -16.05 -12.11 21.21
N GLY A 419 -15.68 -11.46 20.10
CA GLY A 419 -16.41 -11.49 18.84
C GLY A 419 -17.81 -10.88 18.95
N PHE A 420 -18.75 -11.41 18.16
CA PHE A 420 -20.18 -11.12 18.36
C PHE A 420 -20.77 -12.06 19.42
N ASP A 421 -21.57 -11.52 20.34
CA ASP A 421 -22.37 -12.34 21.26
C ASP A 421 -23.53 -12.99 20.50
N LEU A 422 -23.25 -14.19 19.97
CA LEU A 422 -24.18 -14.98 19.17
C LEU A 422 -25.46 -15.34 19.96
N ASP A 423 -25.33 -15.55 21.27
CA ASP A 423 -26.45 -15.92 22.14
C ASP A 423 -27.35 -14.71 22.44
N ALA A 424 -26.80 -13.51 22.57
CA ALA A 424 -27.58 -12.28 22.66
C ALA A 424 -28.30 -11.96 21.34
N ILE A 425 -27.60 -12.04 20.21
CA ILE A 425 -28.17 -11.77 18.87
C ILE A 425 -29.31 -12.74 18.57
N ARG A 426 -29.13 -14.03 18.89
CA ARG A 426 -30.17 -15.04 18.69
C ARG A 426 -31.39 -14.78 19.56
N ARG A 427 -31.21 -14.42 20.83
CA ARG A 427 -32.32 -14.04 21.74
C ARG A 427 -33.09 -12.80 21.25
N GLU A 428 -32.40 -11.80 20.74
CA GLU A 428 -33.02 -10.58 20.21
C GLU A 428 -33.84 -10.85 18.93
N ARG A 429 -33.31 -11.68 18.03
CA ARG A 429 -34.03 -12.12 16.82
C ARG A 429 -35.24 -12.99 17.16
N GLU A 430 -35.09 -13.94 18.10
CA GLU A 430 -36.20 -14.77 18.59
C GLU A 430 -37.31 -13.90 19.23
N ALA A 431 -36.95 -12.89 20.04
CA ALA A 431 -37.92 -11.95 20.61
C ALA A 431 -38.65 -11.11 19.54
N THR A 432 -37.95 -10.71 18.47
CA THR A 432 -38.53 -9.93 17.36
C THR A 432 -39.41 -10.78 16.45
N ALA A 433 -39.06 -12.05 16.24
CA ALA A 433 -39.86 -13.02 15.49
C ALA A 433 -41.17 -13.36 16.21
N VAL A 434 -41.12 -13.58 17.53
CA VAL A 434 -42.32 -13.83 18.36
C VAL A 434 -43.28 -12.64 18.32
N SER A 435 -42.78 -11.40 18.42
CA SER A 435 -43.61 -10.18 18.30
C SER A 435 -44.26 -10.03 16.90
N SER A 436 -43.58 -10.50 15.85
CA SER A 436 -44.07 -10.44 14.47
C SER A 436 -45.14 -11.49 14.17
N GLU A 437 -45.03 -12.69 14.74
CA GLU A 437 -46.05 -13.74 14.66
C GLU A 437 -47.31 -13.39 15.47
N GLU A 438 -47.17 -12.73 16.62
CA GLU A 438 -48.29 -12.24 17.42
C GLU A 438 -49.11 -11.18 16.65
N LYS A 439 -48.42 -10.29 15.92
CA LYS A 439 -49.05 -9.27 15.07
C LYS A 439 -49.75 -9.87 13.85
N LYS A 440 -49.17 -10.91 13.23
CA LYS A 440 -49.77 -11.62 12.08
C LYS A 440 -50.98 -12.47 12.49
N THR A 441 -50.99 -13.00 13.70
CA THR A 441 -52.12 -13.74 14.29
C THR A 441 -53.27 -12.80 14.69
N THR A 442 -52.95 -11.58 15.13
CA THR A 442 -53.97 -10.56 15.41
C THR A 442 -54.67 -10.09 14.13
N THR A 443 -53.94 -9.88 13.03
CA THR A 443 -54.54 -9.45 11.75
C THR A 443 -55.41 -10.54 11.09
N ARG A 444 -55.06 -11.82 11.23
CA ARG A 444 -55.87 -12.92 10.65
C ARG A 444 -57.16 -13.19 11.42
N THR A 445 -57.23 -12.80 12.70
CA THR A 445 -58.45 -12.92 13.53
C THR A 445 -59.43 -11.78 13.29
N THR A 446 -59.00 -10.63 12.77
CA THR A 446 -59.88 -9.46 12.53
C THR A 446 -60.60 -9.47 11.18
N THR A 447 -60.29 -10.40 10.26
CA THR A 447 -60.92 -10.44 8.91
C THR A 447 -61.99 -11.53 8.74
N THR A 448 -62.41 -12.22 9.82
CA THR A 448 -63.43 -13.29 9.74
C THR A 448 -64.64 -13.01 10.63
N THR A 449 -64.91 -11.73 10.96
CA THR A 449 -66.07 -11.33 11.78
C THR A 449 -66.72 -10.04 11.27
N GLU A 450 -66.78 -9.83 9.95
CA GLU A 450 -67.62 -8.77 9.33
C GLU A 450 -68.08 -9.25 7.93
N ALA A 451 -68.91 -10.30 7.86
CA ALA A 451 -69.67 -10.65 6.66
C ALA A 451 -70.75 -11.73 6.93
N GLU A 452 -71.73 -11.48 7.81
CA GLU A 452 -73.04 -12.17 7.76
C GLU A 452 -74.06 -11.54 8.73
N GLU A 453 -74.97 -10.72 8.20
CA GLU A 453 -76.35 -10.40 8.66
C GLU A 453 -76.80 -9.18 7.83
N ASP A 454 -77.90 -9.11 7.07
CA ASP A 454 -78.90 -10.02 6.50
C ASP A 454 -79.67 -9.15 5.46
N PRO A 455 -80.34 -9.68 4.41
CA PRO A 455 -81.10 -8.91 3.44
C PRO A 455 -82.57 -8.73 3.85
N LEU A 456 -83.27 -7.80 3.15
CA LEU A 456 -84.73 -7.54 3.13
C LEU A 456 -85.28 -6.55 4.18
N ALA A 457 -85.46 -5.29 3.74
CA ALA A 457 -86.73 -4.56 3.71
C ALA A 457 -86.55 -3.21 2.98
#